data_AF-A0A2W5XHF3-F1
#
_entry.id   AF-A0A2W5XHF3-F1
#
_cell.length_a   1.000
_cell.length_b   1.000
_cell.length_c   1.000
_cell.angle_alpha   90.00
_cell.angle_beta   90.00
_cell.angle_gamma   90.00
#
_symmetry.space_group_name_H-M   'P 1'
#
loop_
_entity.id
_entity.type
_entity.pdbx_description
1 polymer ?
#
loop_
_entity_poly.entity_id
_entity_poly.type
_entity_poly.pdbx_seq_one_letter_code
_entity_poly.pdbx_strand_id
1 'polypeptide(L)'
;MTPPARHAPRITPGAALRWSLVAWGLGHLLLGQRRSAAALFAAEVIGLVTVAGATVAFSDTTWYLLSFVLGCAFIGAWVAEATWAYRTAQRMHGAVAPAAPRSPAAAITWLALPLLAWGTGFWLFAGQGSSAAAVLDRFLTRWPSAGASAGWGTDLSTQPDQLRGTALAALDRLRVLCDAKQLSSDCGAGGPNLLRAVRIRIADDRDDTATAVAEAVRYVRRPSLFFGMVAGTEIVPVADETVLTLRLSAQPALLGARRWTIVSASAG
;
A
#
# COMPACT_ATOMS: atom_id res chain seq x y z
N MET A 1 45.70 43.21 28.41
CA MET A 1 45.57 42.04 27.52
C MET A 1 44.16 41.48 27.68
N THR A 2 43.26 41.80 26.76
CA THR A 2 41.90 41.28 26.72
C THR A 2 41.95 39.87 26.12
N PRO A 3 41.40 38.83 26.78
CA PRO A 3 41.36 37.49 26.18
C PRO A 3 40.55 37.54 24.87
N PRO A 4 40.98 36.82 23.82
CA PRO A 4 40.26 36.81 22.55
C PRO A 4 38.84 36.27 22.76
N ALA A 5 37.86 37.00 22.25
CA ALA A 5 36.46 36.63 22.29
C ALA A 5 36.28 35.24 21.65
N ARG A 6 35.97 34.24 22.48
CA ARG A 6 35.59 32.91 22.00
C ARG A 6 34.40 33.11 21.06
N HIS A 7 34.61 32.82 19.78
CA HIS A 7 33.55 32.89 18.79
C HIS A 7 32.41 31.96 19.24
N ALA A 8 31.26 32.55 19.54
CA ALA A 8 30.08 31.77 19.89
C ALA A 8 29.78 30.78 18.75
N PRO A 9 29.39 29.53 19.06
CA PRO A 9 29.07 28.54 18.05
C PRO A 9 27.97 29.09 17.11
N ARG A 10 28.24 29.08 15.80
CA ARG A 10 27.41 29.72 14.76
C ARG A 10 26.04 29.06 14.53
N ILE A 11 25.71 27.95 15.21
CA ILE A 11 24.58 27.09 14.83
C ILE A 11 23.55 27.02 15.95
N THR A 12 22.39 27.61 15.71
CA THR A 12 21.29 27.61 16.68
C THR A 12 20.72 26.20 16.89
N PRO A 13 20.17 25.88 18.07
CA PRO A 13 19.51 24.58 18.31
C PRO A 13 18.41 24.26 17.30
N GLY A 14 17.64 25.27 16.88
CA GLY A 14 16.62 25.11 15.83
C GLY A 14 17.20 24.72 14.47
N ALA A 15 18.38 25.22 14.11
CA ALA A 15 19.07 24.81 12.90
C ALA A 15 19.52 23.34 12.99
N ALA A 16 20.10 22.93 14.12
CA ALA A 16 20.50 21.53 14.35
C ALA A 16 19.30 20.58 14.24
N LEU A 17 18.17 20.91 14.87
CA LEU A 17 16.93 20.14 14.79
C LEU A 17 16.42 20.03 13.34
N ARG A 18 16.31 21.17 12.64
CA ARG A 18 15.79 21.20 11.26
C ARG A 18 16.63 20.31 10.34
N TRP A 19 17.95 20.36 10.47
CA TRP A 19 18.84 19.57 9.62
C TRP A 19 18.84 18.08 9.99
N SER A 20 18.72 17.72 11.27
CA SER A 20 18.50 16.31 11.67
C SER A 20 17.16 15.74 11.18
N LEU A 21 16.12 16.57 11.02
CA LEU A 21 14.86 16.14 10.41
C LEU A 21 14.95 15.93 8.89
N VAL A 22 16.01 16.43 8.24
CA VAL A 22 16.24 16.22 6.80
C VAL A 22 16.97 14.91 6.53
N ALA A 23 18.00 14.59 7.31
CA ALA A 23 18.72 13.32 7.25
C ALA A 23 19.42 13.04 8.58
N TRP A 24 19.64 11.77 8.92
CA TRP A 24 20.25 11.39 10.20
C TRP A 24 21.68 11.92 10.26
N GLY A 25 22.11 12.42 11.40
CA GLY A 25 23.50 12.84 11.60
C GLY A 25 23.86 14.20 10.97
N LEU A 26 23.02 14.83 10.15
CA LEU A 26 23.27 16.20 9.66
C LEU A 26 23.34 17.21 10.80
N GLY A 27 22.45 17.12 11.80
CA GLY A 27 22.53 17.98 12.99
C GLY A 27 23.83 17.79 13.76
N HIS A 28 24.28 16.54 13.92
CA HIS A 28 25.54 16.21 14.56
C HIS A 28 26.76 16.67 13.76
N LEU A 29 26.71 16.62 12.43
CA LEU A 29 27.75 17.13 11.55
C LEU A 29 27.92 18.63 11.72
N LEU A 30 26.81 19.36 11.78
CA LEU A 30 26.79 20.81 12.04
C LEU A 30 27.38 21.14 13.42
N LEU A 31 27.10 20.32 14.44
CA LEU A 31 27.71 20.44 15.77
C LEU A 31 29.19 20.03 15.82
N GLY A 32 29.81 19.69 14.69
CA GLY A 32 31.22 19.29 14.59
C GLY A 32 31.50 17.83 14.98
N GLN A 33 30.47 17.04 15.28
CA GLN A 33 30.60 15.66 15.74
C GLN A 33 30.67 14.67 14.56
N ARG A 34 31.76 14.73 13.80
CA ARG A 34 31.92 13.98 12.54
C ARG A 34 31.76 12.46 12.67
N ARG A 35 32.31 11.86 13.74
CA ARG A 35 32.22 10.40 13.97
C ARG A 35 30.78 9.96 14.23
N SER A 36 30.07 10.67 15.10
CA SER A 36 28.65 10.40 15.39
C SER A 36 27.79 10.61 14.14
N ALA A 37 28.03 11.69 13.39
CA ALA A 37 27.33 11.96 12.15
C ALA A 37 27.49 10.81 11.14
N ALA A 38 28.73 10.35 10.91
CA ALA A 38 29.01 9.25 9.99
C ALA A 38 28.31 7.94 10.42
N ALA A 39 28.34 7.60 11.71
CA ALA A 39 27.65 6.43 12.24
C ALA A 39 26.12 6.50 12.04
N LEU A 40 25.54 7.69 12.25
CA LEU A 40 24.11 7.91 12.04
C LEU A 40 23.70 7.84 10.58
N PHE A 41 24.49 8.40 9.65
CA PHE A 41 24.24 8.22 8.22
C PHE A 41 24.29 6.74 7.81
N ALA A 42 25.29 5.99 8.31
CA ALA A 42 25.36 4.56 8.04
C ALA A 42 24.13 3.82 8.58
N ALA A 43 23.67 4.17 9.79
CA ALA A 43 22.46 3.59 10.38
C ALA A 43 21.19 3.96 9.59
N GLU A 44 21.09 5.17 9.05
CA GLU A 44 20.00 5.59 8.17
C GLU A 44 19.93 4.73 6.91
N VAL A 45 21.07 4.56 6.21
CA VAL A 45 21.15 3.73 5.01
C VAL A 45 20.76 2.28 5.33
N ILE A 46 21.28 1.71 6.42
CA ILE A 46 20.93 0.34 6.86
C ILE A 46 19.44 0.23 7.17
N GLY A 47 18.86 1.22 7.85
CA GLY A 47 17.45 1.28 8.18
C GLY A 47 16.57 1.36 6.93
N LEU A 48 16.91 2.24 5.99
CA LEU A 48 16.21 2.37 4.71
C LEU A 48 16.26 1.07 3.90
N VAL A 49 17.44 0.45 3.79
CA VAL A 49 17.59 -0.84 3.08
C VAL A 49 16.78 -1.94 3.77
N THR A 50 16.74 -1.96 5.10
CA THR A 50 15.99 -2.96 5.87
C THR A 50 14.49 -2.77 5.69
N VAL A 51 13.97 -1.54 5.80
CA VAL A 51 12.55 -1.23 5.61
C VAL A 51 12.12 -1.49 4.16
N ALA A 52 12.92 -1.08 3.18
CA ALA A 52 12.65 -1.33 1.77
C ALA A 52 12.69 -2.84 1.46
N GLY A 53 13.70 -3.56 1.93
CA GLY A 53 13.84 -5.00 1.77
C GLY A 53 12.68 -5.76 2.40
N ALA A 54 12.27 -5.41 3.62
CA ALA A 54 11.10 -5.98 4.29
C ALA A 54 9.81 -5.69 3.51
N THR A 55 9.66 -4.47 3.00
CA THR A 55 8.49 -4.09 2.18
C THR A 55 8.41 -4.96 0.92
N VAL A 56 9.52 -5.14 0.19
CA VAL A 56 9.55 -6.01 -0.99
C VAL A 56 9.28 -7.48 -0.61
N ALA A 57 9.88 -7.97 0.48
CA ALA A 57 9.77 -9.37 0.87
C ALA A 57 8.39 -9.76 1.43
N PHE A 58 7.71 -8.83 2.12
CA PHE A 58 6.51 -9.14 2.91
C PHE A 58 5.25 -8.39 2.48
N SER A 59 5.31 -7.44 1.54
CA SER A 59 4.15 -6.63 1.11
C SER A 59 2.97 -7.47 0.61
N ASP A 60 3.24 -8.61 -0.02
CA ASP A 60 2.22 -9.53 -0.53
C ASP A 60 1.97 -10.73 0.38
N THR A 61 2.33 -10.61 1.64
CA THR A 61 2.19 -11.68 2.64
C THR A 61 1.35 -11.23 3.84
N THR A 62 0.91 -12.18 4.66
CA THR A 62 0.26 -11.91 5.95
C THR A 62 1.12 -11.11 6.92
N TRP A 63 2.44 -11.06 6.69
CA TRP A 63 3.39 -10.30 7.50
C TRP A 63 3.61 -8.87 6.98
N TYR A 64 2.79 -8.35 6.06
CA TYR A 64 2.92 -6.99 5.55
C TYR A 64 2.97 -5.91 6.66
N LEU A 65 2.28 -6.13 7.79
CA LEU A 65 2.33 -5.25 8.97
C LEU A 65 3.72 -5.20 9.63
N LEU A 66 4.56 -6.22 9.48
CA LEU A 66 5.93 -6.18 9.99
C LEU A 66 6.70 -5.03 9.32
N SER A 67 6.57 -4.87 8.01
CA SER A 67 7.17 -3.76 7.27
C SER A 67 6.66 -2.42 7.79
N PHE A 68 5.35 -2.32 8.08
CA PHE A 68 4.75 -1.14 8.73
C PHE A 68 5.45 -0.80 10.05
N VAL A 69 5.54 -1.78 10.96
CA VAL A 69 6.13 -1.62 12.29
C VAL A 69 7.61 -1.24 12.19
N LEU A 70 8.36 -1.85 11.27
CA LEU A 70 9.77 -1.51 11.03
C LEU A 70 9.92 -0.05 10.57
N GLY A 71 9.07 0.42 9.65
CA GLY A 71 9.08 1.83 9.25
C GLY A 71 8.65 2.78 10.36
N CYS A 72 7.68 2.41 11.21
CA CYS A 72 7.33 3.17 12.41
C CYS A 72 8.50 3.25 13.40
N ALA A 73 9.21 2.14 13.62
CA ALA A 73 10.40 2.10 14.47
C ALA A 73 11.53 2.96 13.88
N PHE A 74 11.75 2.90 12.56
CA PHE A 74 12.71 3.74 11.86
C PHE A 74 12.39 5.23 12.03
N ILE A 75 11.14 5.63 11.84
CA ILE A 75 10.70 7.02 12.08
C ILE A 75 10.90 7.39 13.55
N GLY A 76 10.52 6.52 14.49
CA GLY A 76 10.74 6.75 15.92
C GLY A 76 12.22 7.00 16.27
N ALA A 77 13.13 6.20 15.70
CA ALA A 77 14.57 6.40 15.83
C ALA A 77 15.03 7.74 15.22
N TRP A 78 14.46 8.13 14.08
CA TRP A 78 14.71 9.43 13.45
C TRP A 78 14.33 10.59 14.38
N VAL A 79 13.13 10.54 14.98
CA VAL A 79 12.67 11.58 15.94
C VAL A 79 13.59 11.64 17.17
N ALA A 80 13.99 10.47 17.68
CA ALA A 80 14.88 10.38 18.83
C ALA A 80 16.26 11.00 18.53
N GLU A 81 16.83 10.74 17.35
CA GLU A 81 18.09 11.34 16.89
C GLU A 81 17.99 12.87 16.79
N ALA A 82 16.91 13.37 16.16
CA ALA A 82 16.73 14.80 15.98
C ALA A 82 16.56 15.53 17.32
N THR A 83 15.87 14.90 18.27
CA THR A 83 15.73 15.39 19.65
C THR A 83 17.06 15.37 20.38
N TRP A 84 17.88 14.35 20.17
CA TRP A 84 19.22 14.26 20.76
C TRP A 84 20.16 15.35 20.22
N ALA A 85 20.17 15.59 18.91
CA ALA A 85 20.93 16.68 18.29
C ALA A 85 20.50 18.04 18.87
N TYR A 86 19.19 18.28 18.98
CA TYR A 86 18.63 19.50 19.56
C TYR A 86 19.06 19.71 21.01
N ARG A 87 18.91 18.69 21.87
CA ARG A 87 19.32 18.76 23.29
C ARG A 87 20.82 18.99 23.43
N THR A 88 21.62 18.39 22.55
CA THR A 88 23.07 18.59 22.52
C THR A 88 23.42 20.03 22.14
N ALA A 89 22.77 20.58 21.12
CA ALA A 89 22.94 21.97 20.71
C ALA A 89 22.52 22.96 21.82
N GLN A 90 21.44 22.69 22.56
CA GLN A 90 21.02 23.48 23.71
C GLN A 90 22.08 23.50 24.82
N ARG A 91 22.65 22.33 25.17
CA ARG A 91 23.71 22.25 26.18
C ARG A 91 24.95 23.06 25.80
N MET A 92 25.28 23.13 24.50
CA MET A 92 26.41 23.91 24.00
C MET A 92 26.18 25.43 24.02
N HIS A 93 24.94 25.90 23.97
CA HIS A 93 24.61 27.35 23.98
C HIS A 93 24.48 27.95 25.39
N GLY A 94 24.45 27.12 26.44
CA GLY A 94 24.19 27.57 27.81
C GLY A 94 22.75 28.04 28.02
N ALA A 95 22.35 28.27 29.28
CA ALA A 95 20.98 28.58 29.69
C ALA A 95 20.42 29.93 29.16
N VAL A 96 21.21 30.69 28.38
CA VAL A 96 20.88 32.03 27.89
C VAL A 96 20.80 32.04 26.36
N ALA A 97 20.07 31.09 25.78
CA ALA A 97 19.65 31.22 24.39
C ALA A 97 18.42 32.15 24.37
N PRO A 98 18.44 33.27 23.62
CA PRO A 98 17.25 34.09 23.45
C PRO A 98 16.12 33.21 22.90
N ALA A 99 14.95 33.27 23.54
CA ALA A 99 13.78 32.49 23.18
C ALA A 99 13.57 32.58 21.67
N ALA A 100 13.89 31.50 20.95
CA ALA A 100 13.75 31.49 19.51
C ALA A 100 12.25 31.71 19.20
N PRO A 101 11.87 32.76 18.47
CA PRO A 101 10.47 33.03 18.17
C PRO A 101 10.03 32.14 17.01
N ARG A 102 9.99 30.81 17.21
CA ARG A 102 9.33 29.88 16.29
C ARG A 102 8.75 28.72 17.08
N SER A 103 7.44 28.55 16.94
CA SER A 103 6.66 27.59 17.70
C SER A 103 7.12 26.16 17.41
N PRO A 104 7.04 25.25 18.40
CA PRO A 104 7.22 23.81 18.23
C PRO A 104 6.45 23.23 17.03
N ALA A 105 5.35 23.88 16.62
CA ALA A 105 4.55 23.49 15.46
C ALA A 105 5.34 23.48 14.14
N ALA A 106 6.30 24.40 13.94
CA ALA A 106 7.09 24.41 12.71
C ALA A 106 8.03 23.20 12.60
N ALA A 107 8.50 22.65 13.73
CA ALA A 107 9.30 21.43 13.74
C ALA A 107 8.45 20.18 13.45
N ILE A 108 7.19 20.17 13.91
CA ILE A 108 6.22 19.11 13.62
C ILE A 108 5.91 19.04 12.12
N THR A 109 5.84 20.18 11.42
CA THR A 109 5.59 20.20 9.96
C THR A 109 6.66 19.44 9.16
N TRP A 110 7.92 19.51 9.58
CA TRP A 110 9.01 18.78 8.92
C TRP A 110 8.93 17.27 9.13
N LEU A 111 8.38 16.84 10.27
CA LEU A 111 8.18 15.43 10.60
C LEU A 111 6.94 14.85 9.91
N ALA A 112 5.99 15.71 9.52
CA ALA A 112 4.84 15.30 8.72
C ALA A 112 5.25 14.75 7.34
N LEU A 113 6.33 15.25 6.73
CA LEU A 113 6.81 14.77 5.44
C LEU A 113 7.20 13.28 5.45
N PRO A 114 8.13 12.80 6.30
CA PRO A 114 8.47 11.39 6.35
C PRO A 114 7.31 10.52 6.83
N LEU A 115 6.47 11.01 7.75
CA LEU A 115 5.25 10.30 8.18
C LEU A 115 4.26 10.11 7.03
N LEU A 116 3.99 11.16 6.25
CA LEU A 116 3.08 11.09 5.11
C LEU A 116 3.67 10.23 4.00
N ALA A 117 4.96 10.39 3.68
CA ALA A 117 5.64 9.57 2.69
C ALA A 117 5.60 8.09 3.07
N TRP A 118 5.91 7.76 4.33
CA TRP A 118 5.86 6.38 4.81
C TRP A 118 4.44 5.83 4.89
N GLY A 119 3.53 6.54 5.57
CA GLY A 119 2.16 6.07 5.76
C GLY A 119 1.45 5.89 4.43
N THR A 120 1.52 6.90 3.55
CA THR A 120 0.89 6.84 2.23
C THR A 120 1.56 5.79 1.35
N GLY A 121 2.90 5.78 1.30
CA GLY A 121 3.65 4.79 0.53
C GLY A 121 3.33 3.36 0.97
N PHE A 122 3.36 3.08 2.27
CA PHE A 122 3.02 1.78 2.81
C PHE A 122 1.61 1.32 2.39
N TRP A 123 0.60 2.18 2.54
CA TRP A 123 -0.76 1.80 2.18
C TRP A 123 -0.96 1.61 0.67
N LEU A 124 -0.26 2.40 -0.16
CA LEU A 124 -0.30 2.25 -1.62
C LEU A 124 0.35 0.93 -2.10
N PHE A 125 1.39 0.44 -1.41
CA PHE A 125 2.15 -0.73 -1.87
C PHE A 125 1.84 -2.03 -1.12
N ALA A 126 1.68 -1.99 0.20
CA ALA A 126 1.55 -3.18 1.05
C ALA A 126 0.09 -3.48 1.44
N GLY A 127 -0.78 -2.47 1.48
CA GLY A 127 -2.19 -2.67 1.84
C GLY A 127 -2.96 -3.56 0.84
N GLN A 128 -2.47 -3.68 -0.38
CA GLN A 128 -3.12 -4.43 -1.46
C GLN A 128 -2.57 -5.85 -1.68
N GLY A 129 -1.70 -6.36 -0.80
CA GLY A 129 -0.99 -7.60 -1.06
C GLY A 129 -1.44 -8.83 -0.26
N SER A 130 -2.07 -8.64 0.91
CA SER A 130 -2.04 -9.65 1.98
C SER A 130 -3.32 -10.48 2.16
N SER A 131 -4.33 -10.32 1.31
CA SER A 131 -5.63 -11.00 1.44
C SER A 131 -6.11 -11.66 0.15
N ALA A 132 -7.09 -12.57 0.27
CA ALA A 132 -7.77 -13.15 -0.89
C ALA A 132 -8.39 -12.07 -1.80
N ALA A 133 -8.97 -11.02 -1.21
CA ALA A 133 -9.55 -9.89 -1.94
C ALA A 133 -8.49 -9.13 -2.77
N ALA A 134 -7.28 -8.98 -2.24
CA ALA A 134 -6.16 -8.34 -2.91
C ALA A 134 -5.68 -9.12 -4.15
N VAL A 135 -5.64 -10.46 -4.07
CA VAL A 135 -5.36 -11.32 -5.23
C VAL A 135 -6.46 -11.19 -6.28
N LEU A 136 -7.71 -11.13 -5.83
CA LEU A 136 -8.87 -10.97 -6.70
C LEU A 136 -8.87 -9.64 -7.47
N ASP A 137 -8.49 -8.55 -6.81
CA ASP A 137 -8.37 -7.22 -7.43
C ASP A 137 -7.28 -7.19 -8.52
N ARG A 138 -6.12 -7.82 -8.25
CA ARG A 138 -5.07 -8.02 -9.26
C ARG A 138 -5.53 -8.87 -10.43
N PHE A 139 -6.27 -9.94 -10.17
CA PHE A 139 -6.90 -10.75 -11.22
C PHE A 139 -7.85 -9.91 -12.07
N LEU A 140 -8.75 -9.17 -11.44
CA LEU A 140 -9.73 -8.30 -12.11
C LEU A 140 -9.08 -7.24 -13.00
N THR A 141 -8.00 -6.63 -12.52
CA THR A 141 -7.24 -5.63 -13.28
C THR A 141 -6.60 -6.22 -14.53
N ARG A 142 -6.18 -7.50 -14.48
CA ARG A 142 -5.51 -8.21 -15.59
C ARG A 142 -6.49 -8.97 -16.50
N TRP A 143 -7.67 -9.34 -16.02
CA TRP A 143 -8.66 -10.13 -16.76
C TRP A 143 -9.03 -9.54 -18.14
N PRO A 144 -9.31 -8.22 -18.31
CA PRO A 144 -9.64 -7.67 -19.61
C PRO A 144 -8.53 -7.83 -20.66
N SER A 145 -7.28 -7.96 -20.22
CA SER A 145 -6.10 -8.16 -21.08
C SER A 145 -5.61 -9.60 -21.09
N ALA A 146 -6.43 -10.59 -20.70
CA ALA A 146 -6.06 -12.02 -20.73
C ALA A 146 -5.55 -12.52 -22.09
N GLY A 147 -5.92 -11.86 -23.19
CA GLY A 147 -5.39 -12.14 -24.53
C GLY A 147 -3.92 -11.75 -24.72
N ALA A 148 -3.42 -10.75 -23.99
CA ALA A 148 -2.02 -10.35 -23.99
C ALA A 148 -1.22 -11.29 -23.08
N SER A 149 -0.08 -11.80 -23.57
CA SER A 149 0.78 -12.74 -22.82
C SER A 149 1.44 -12.14 -21.59
N ALA A 150 1.56 -10.81 -21.51
CA ALA A 150 2.20 -10.12 -20.39
C ALA A 150 1.24 -10.03 -19.19
N GLY A 151 1.64 -10.57 -18.04
CA GLY A 151 1.04 -10.25 -16.74
C GLY A 151 0.37 -11.40 -15.97
N TRP A 152 0.27 -12.61 -16.54
CA TRP A 152 -0.30 -13.77 -15.82
C TRP A 152 0.81 -14.61 -15.20
N GLY A 153 1.59 -14.02 -14.29
CA GLY A 153 2.74 -14.67 -13.68
C GLY A 153 2.38 -15.59 -12.51
N THR A 154 3.42 -16.23 -11.97
CA THR A 154 3.35 -17.05 -10.75
C THR A 154 3.05 -16.23 -9.49
N ASP A 155 3.06 -14.90 -9.59
CA ASP A 155 2.62 -13.98 -8.55
C ASP A 155 1.10 -14.03 -8.33
N LEU A 156 0.34 -14.43 -9.35
CA LEU A 156 -1.13 -14.46 -9.30
C LEU A 156 -1.69 -15.88 -9.14
N SER A 157 -1.09 -16.86 -9.82
CA SER A 157 -1.59 -18.23 -9.87
C SER A 157 -0.46 -19.25 -9.82
N THR A 158 -0.71 -20.38 -9.18
CA THR A 158 0.18 -21.55 -9.29
C THR A 158 0.08 -22.23 -10.66
N GLN A 159 -1.00 -21.96 -11.41
CA GLN A 159 -1.28 -22.49 -12.73
C GLN A 159 -1.67 -21.34 -13.68
N PRO A 160 -0.70 -20.51 -14.11
CA PRO A 160 -0.97 -19.28 -14.86
C PRO A 160 -1.64 -19.54 -16.21
N ASP A 161 -1.19 -20.57 -16.94
CA ASP A 161 -1.76 -20.93 -18.25
C ASP A 161 -3.19 -21.43 -18.15
N GLN A 162 -3.50 -22.27 -17.14
CA GLN A 162 -4.86 -22.72 -16.88
C GLN A 162 -5.75 -21.54 -16.52
N LEU A 163 -5.32 -20.69 -15.59
CA LEU A 163 -6.08 -19.50 -15.18
C LEU A 163 -6.38 -18.60 -16.39
N ARG A 164 -5.39 -18.37 -17.26
CA ARG A 164 -5.55 -17.59 -18.49
C ARG A 164 -6.56 -18.23 -19.44
N GLY A 165 -6.46 -19.54 -19.67
CA GLY A 165 -7.40 -20.28 -20.51
C GLY A 165 -8.84 -20.19 -19.98
N THR A 166 -9.03 -20.37 -18.67
CA THR A 166 -10.34 -20.23 -18.03
C THR A 166 -10.87 -18.80 -18.10
N ALA A 167 -10.01 -17.80 -17.90
CA ALA A 167 -10.36 -16.39 -18.00
C ALA A 167 -10.81 -16.00 -19.41
N LEU A 168 -10.14 -16.53 -20.45
CA LEU A 168 -10.53 -16.35 -21.85
C LEU A 168 -11.86 -17.04 -22.17
N ALA A 169 -12.05 -18.28 -21.73
CA ALA A 169 -13.31 -19.00 -21.90
C ALA A 169 -14.49 -18.26 -21.26
N ALA A 170 -14.29 -17.68 -20.07
CA ALA A 170 -15.30 -16.87 -19.41
C ALA A 170 -15.60 -15.56 -20.17
N LEU A 171 -14.60 -14.90 -20.77
CA LEU A 171 -14.82 -13.76 -21.67
C LEU A 171 -15.63 -14.15 -22.91
N ASP A 172 -15.34 -15.31 -23.50
CA ASP A 172 -16.11 -15.83 -24.64
C ASP A 172 -17.56 -16.15 -24.24
N ARG A 173 -17.77 -16.73 -23.05
CA ARG A 173 -19.11 -16.94 -22.50
C ARG A 173 -19.88 -15.62 -22.35
N LEU A 174 -19.24 -14.57 -21.83
CA LEU A 174 -19.84 -13.24 -21.71
C LEU A 174 -20.17 -12.62 -23.06
N ARG A 175 -19.35 -12.84 -24.09
CA ARG A 175 -19.66 -12.42 -25.48
C ARG A 175 -20.93 -13.09 -25.98
N VAL A 176 -21.05 -14.41 -25.80
CA VAL A 176 -22.25 -15.18 -26.20
C VAL A 176 -23.50 -14.67 -25.47
N LEU A 177 -23.42 -14.43 -24.16
CA LEU A 177 -24.52 -13.86 -23.39
C LEU A 177 -24.91 -12.46 -23.87
N CYS A 178 -23.93 -11.67 -24.32
CA CYS A 178 -24.21 -10.37 -24.86
C CYS A 178 -24.84 -10.40 -26.26
N ASP A 179 -24.35 -11.27 -27.16
CA ASP A 179 -24.92 -11.47 -28.48
C ASP A 179 -26.37 -11.97 -28.39
N ALA A 180 -26.67 -12.78 -27.37
CA ALA A 180 -28.00 -13.22 -27.00
C ALA A 180 -28.87 -12.13 -26.33
N LYS A 181 -28.35 -10.90 -26.16
CA LYS A 181 -29.00 -9.76 -25.49
C LYS A 181 -29.45 -10.05 -24.05
N GLN A 182 -28.74 -10.94 -23.36
CA GLN A 182 -29.02 -11.28 -21.96
C GLN A 182 -28.30 -10.33 -20.98
N LEU A 183 -27.24 -9.65 -21.43
CA LEU A 183 -26.54 -8.61 -20.67
C LEU A 183 -27.09 -7.22 -21.01
N SER A 184 -27.20 -6.35 -20.01
CA SER A 184 -27.91 -5.06 -20.12
C SER A 184 -27.07 -3.90 -20.71
N SER A 185 -25.87 -4.16 -21.24
CA SER A 185 -24.89 -3.11 -21.58
C SER A 185 -24.25 -3.24 -22.96
N ASP A 186 -23.65 -2.13 -23.41
CA ASP A 186 -22.96 -1.94 -24.68
C ASP A 186 -21.66 -2.77 -24.78
N CYS A 187 -21.78 -4.03 -25.21
CA CYS A 187 -20.66 -4.97 -25.29
C CYS A 187 -19.74 -4.77 -26.49
N GLY A 188 -20.07 -3.84 -27.39
CA GLY A 188 -19.40 -3.67 -28.68
C GLY A 188 -17.94 -3.17 -28.62
N ALA A 189 -17.45 -2.73 -27.46
CA ALA A 189 -16.13 -2.07 -27.32
C ALA A 189 -15.04 -2.92 -26.61
N GLY A 190 -15.20 -4.25 -26.53
CA GLY A 190 -14.14 -5.18 -26.12
C GLY A 190 -14.17 -5.63 -24.65
N GLY A 191 -13.09 -6.28 -24.21
CA GLY A 191 -12.98 -6.98 -22.91
C GLY A 191 -13.40 -6.16 -21.67
N PRO A 192 -12.97 -4.90 -21.52
CA PRO A 192 -13.34 -4.08 -20.36
C PRO A 192 -14.84 -3.81 -20.23
N ASN A 193 -15.57 -3.71 -21.34
CA ASN A 193 -17.01 -3.45 -21.30
C ASN A 193 -17.82 -4.69 -20.92
N LEU A 194 -17.38 -5.88 -21.36
CA LEU A 194 -17.99 -7.16 -20.98
C LEU A 194 -17.95 -7.37 -19.47
N LEU A 195 -16.84 -6.98 -18.83
CA LEU A 195 -16.64 -7.16 -17.39
C LEU A 195 -17.46 -6.18 -16.52
N ARG A 196 -18.06 -5.13 -17.09
CA ARG A 196 -18.98 -4.24 -16.33
C ARG A 196 -20.26 -4.95 -15.89
N ALA A 197 -20.64 -5.99 -16.63
CA ALA A 197 -21.76 -6.87 -16.31
C ALA A 197 -21.32 -8.10 -15.52
N VAL A 198 -20.14 -8.05 -14.87
CA VAL A 198 -19.66 -9.11 -13.99
C VAL A 198 -19.52 -8.57 -12.59
N ARG A 199 -20.05 -9.30 -11.63
CA ARG A 199 -19.80 -9.06 -10.21
C ARG A 199 -19.00 -10.21 -9.65
N ILE A 200 -17.91 -9.91 -8.97
CA ILE A 200 -17.17 -10.93 -8.23
C ILE A 200 -17.39 -10.74 -6.74
N ARG A 201 -17.55 -11.85 -6.02
CA ARG A 201 -17.61 -11.89 -4.56
C ARG A 201 -16.83 -13.09 -4.03
N ILE A 202 -16.35 -12.98 -2.80
CA ILE A 202 -15.85 -14.13 -2.03
C ILE A 202 -17.08 -14.84 -1.47
N ALA A 203 -17.31 -16.08 -1.90
CA ALA A 203 -18.46 -16.90 -1.51
C ALA A 203 -18.20 -17.73 -0.24
N ASP A 204 -16.93 -18.11 -0.01
CA ASP A 204 -16.46 -18.81 1.19
C ASP A 204 -15.07 -18.27 1.52
N ASP A 205 -14.83 -17.93 2.79
CA ASP A 205 -13.57 -17.40 3.28
C ASP A 205 -13.20 -18.11 4.58
N ARG A 206 -12.10 -18.88 4.54
CA ARG A 206 -11.54 -19.62 5.68
C ARG A 206 -10.09 -19.24 5.82
N ASP A 207 -9.52 -19.49 7.00
CA ASP A 207 -8.19 -19.03 7.41
C ASP A 207 -7.08 -19.18 6.34
N ASP A 208 -7.09 -20.26 5.55
CA ASP A 208 -6.07 -20.54 4.52
C ASP A 208 -6.63 -20.83 3.12
N THR A 209 -7.95 -20.73 2.94
CA THR A 209 -8.62 -21.01 1.66
C THR A 209 -9.81 -20.09 1.45
N ALA A 210 -9.96 -19.56 0.24
CA ALA A 210 -11.13 -18.77 -0.13
C ALA A 210 -11.64 -19.20 -1.50
N THR A 211 -12.95 -19.09 -1.71
CA THR A 211 -13.58 -19.31 -3.01
C THR A 211 -14.21 -18.02 -3.48
N ALA A 212 -13.77 -17.51 -4.62
CA ALA A 212 -14.38 -16.36 -5.28
C ALA A 212 -15.20 -16.81 -6.48
N VAL A 213 -16.36 -16.19 -6.67
CA VAL A 213 -17.30 -16.49 -7.75
C VAL A 213 -17.54 -15.21 -8.53
N ALA A 214 -17.34 -15.27 -9.84
CA ALA A 214 -17.72 -14.22 -10.77
C ALA A 214 -19.06 -14.60 -11.41
N GLU A 215 -20.03 -13.72 -11.23
CA GLU A 215 -21.39 -13.89 -11.70
C GLU A 215 -21.66 -12.84 -12.79
N ALA A 216 -22.22 -13.27 -13.92
CA ALA A 216 -22.84 -12.36 -14.86
C ALA A 216 -24.07 -11.73 -14.19
N VAL A 217 -24.14 -10.41 -14.22
CA VAL A 217 -25.22 -9.63 -13.62
C VAL A 217 -25.94 -8.83 -14.68
N ARG A 218 -27.27 -8.80 -14.57
CA ARG A 218 -28.10 -7.81 -15.25
C ARG A 218 -28.57 -6.76 -14.26
N TYR A 219 -28.67 -5.53 -14.73
CA TYR A 219 -29.15 -4.42 -13.92
C TYR A 219 -30.66 -4.26 -14.11
N VAL A 220 -31.44 -4.48 -13.05
CA VAL A 220 -32.89 -4.38 -13.07
C VAL A 220 -33.33 -3.15 -12.29
N ARG A 221 -34.22 -2.33 -12.86
CA ARG A 221 -34.86 -1.25 -12.11
C ARG A 221 -35.87 -1.86 -11.14
N ARG A 222 -35.69 -1.60 -9.85
CA ARG A 222 -36.66 -1.94 -8.81
C ARG A 222 -37.29 -0.66 -8.27
N PRO A 223 -38.59 -0.67 -7.95
CA PRO A 223 -39.19 0.44 -7.22
C PRO A 223 -38.47 0.57 -5.86
N SER A 224 -38.11 1.80 -5.51
CA SER A 224 -37.47 2.13 -4.23
C SER A 224 -38.22 3.29 -3.57
N LEU A 225 -38.07 3.42 -2.26
CA LEU A 225 -38.64 4.53 -1.49
C LEU A 225 -37.51 5.32 -0.83
N PHE A 226 -37.30 6.55 -1.27
CA PHE A 226 -36.38 7.46 -0.61
C PHE A 226 -37.05 7.99 0.67
N PHE A 227 -36.43 7.71 1.83
CA PHE A 227 -36.99 7.94 3.17
C PHE A 227 -38.37 7.31 3.42
N GLY A 228 -38.72 6.23 2.72
CA GLY A 228 -40.02 5.57 2.87
C GLY A 228 -41.21 6.36 2.29
N MET A 229 -40.99 7.53 1.69
CA MET A 229 -42.06 8.46 1.31
C MET A 229 -42.01 8.90 -0.15
N VAL A 230 -40.82 9.04 -0.75
CA VAL A 230 -40.68 9.50 -2.14
C VAL A 230 -40.43 8.29 -3.03
N ALA A 231 -41.38 8.00 -3.93
CA ALA A 231 -41.23 6.94 -4.92
C ALA A 231 -40.06 7.24 -5.85
N GLY A 232 -39.15 6.27 -5.95
CA GLY A 232 -37.99 6.30 -6.82
C GLY A 232 -37.82 4.98 -7.56
N THR A 233 -36.78 4.92 -8.39
CA THR A 233 -36.30 3.66 -8.96
C THR A 233 -34.83 3.52 -8.63
N GLU A 234 -34.45 2.34 -8.17
CA GLU A 234 -33.06 1.97 -7.95
C GLU A 234 -32.65 0.93 -8.98
N ILE A 235 -31.42 1.00 -9.47
CA ILE A 235 -30.85 0.01 -10.37
C ILE A 235 -30.09 -1.00 -9.52
N VAL A 236 -30.59 -2.23 -9.46
CA VAL A 236 -30.01 -3.30 -8.63
C VAL A 236 -29.39 -4.37 -9.53
N PRO A 237 -28.14 -4.79 -9.28
CA PRO A 237 -27.54 -5.93 -9.98
C PRO A 237 -28.20 -7.24 -9.52
N VAL A 238 -28.65 -8.05 -10.46
CA VAL A 238 -29.20 -9.39 -10.23
C VAL A 238 -28.28 -10.39 -10.92
N ALA A 239 -27.75 -11.35 -10.15
CA ALA A 239 -26.93 -12.43 -10.69
C ALA A 239 -27.79 -13.40 -11.49
N ASP A 240 -27.35 -13.71 -12.71
CA ASP A 240 -28.04 -14.64 -13.60
C ASP A 240 -27.30 -15.98 -13.68
N GLU A 241 -25.98 -15.95 -13.94
CA GLU A 241 -25.17 -17.14 -14.16
C GLU A 241 -23.76 -16.96 -13.57
N THR A 242 -23.18 -18.02 -13.02
CA THR A 242 -21.76 -18.03 -12.64
C THR A 242 -20.93 -18.23 -13.91
N VAL A 243 -19.98 -17.33 -14.18
CA VAL A 243 -19.11 -17.43 -15.37
C VAL A 243 -17.71 -17.94 -15.01
N LEU A 244 -17.29 -17.77 -13.77
CA LEU A 244 -15.96 -18.16 -13.31
C LEU A 244 -15.99 -18.44 -11.81
N THR A 245 -15.36 -19.55 -11.41
CA THR A 245 -15.06 -19.83 -10.00
C THR A 245 -13.54 -19.90 -9.83
N LEU A 246 -13.04 -19.19 -8.82
CA LEU A 246 -11.64 -19.14 -8.44
C LEU A 246 -11.49 -19.73 -7.05
N ARG A 247 -10.55 -20.67 -6.88
CA ARG A 247 -10.09 -21.09 -5.56
C ARG A 247 -8.78 -20.42 -5.26
N LEU A 248 -8.71 -19.81 -4.09
CA LEU A 248 -7.54 -19.15 -3.55
C LEU A 248 -7.05 -19.92 -2.34
N SER A 249 -5.74 -19.94 -2.14
CA SER A 249 -5.14 -20.53 -0.95
C SER A 249 -3.95 -19.70 -0.47
N ALA A 250 -3.79 -19.63 0.84
CA ALA A 250 -2.64 -19.06 1.49
C ALA A 250 -1.46 -20.05 1.43
N GLN A 251 -0.50 -19.77 0.58
CA GLN A 251 0.71 -20.57 0.40
C GLN A 251 1.79 -20.14 1.41
N PRO A 252 2.63 -21.08 1.90
CA PRO A 252 3.78 -20.74 2.72
C PRO A 252 4.74 -19.79 2.00
N ALA A 253 5.25 -18.80 2.73
CA ALA A 253 6.26 -17.84 2.29
C ALA A 253 7.42 -17.78 3.31
N LEU A 254 8.36 -16.86 3.07
CA LEU A 254 9.56 -16.70 3.90
C LEU A 254 9.20 -16.51 5.40
N LEU A 255 9.96 -17.15 6.29
CA LEU A 255 9.83 -17.04 7.75
C LEU A 255 8.46 -17.45 8.33
N GLY A 256 7.65 -18.22 7.60
CA GLY A 256 6.33 -18.63 8.07
C GLY A 256 5.22 -17.60 7.79
N ALA A 257 5.52 -16.55 7.03
CA ALA A 257 4.50 -15.72 6.41
C ALA A 257 3.67 -16.54 5.41
N ARG A 258 2.49 -16.04 5.03
CA ARG A 258 1.63 -16.69 4.03
C ARG A 258 1.32 -15.72 2.89
N ARG A 259 1.29 -16.22 1.66
CA ARG A 259 0.95 -15.46 0.45
C ARG A 259 -0.28 -16.07 -0.21
N TRP A 260 -1.31 -15.27 -0.44
CA TRP A 260 -2.50 -15.73 -1.16
C TRP A 260 -2.22 -15.86 -2.66
N THR A 261 -2.64 -16.96 -3.26
CA THR A 261 -2.56 -17.19 -4.70
C THR A 261 -3.81 -17.90 -5.21
N ILE A 262 -4.09 -17.78 -6.51
CA ILE A 262 -5.12 -18.60 -7.17
C ILE A 262 -4.53 -19.99 -7.40
N VAL A 263 -5.17 -21.02 -6.84
CA VAL A 263 -4.71 -22.41 -6.98
C VAL A 263 -5.48 -23.19 -8.04
N SER A 264 -6.69 -22.75 -8.37
CA SER A 264 -7.46 -23.32 -9.49
C SER A 264 -8.51 -22.35 -9.98
N ALA A 265 -8.82 -22.43 -11.27
CA ALA A 265 -9.94 -21.74 -11.88
C ALA A 265 -10.80 -22.73 -12.68
N SER A 266 -12.11 -22.54 -12.63
CA SER A 266 -13.07 -23.28 -13.45
C SER A 266 -14.08 -22.33 -14.08
N ALA A 267 -14.38 -22.53 -15.36
CA ALA A 267 -15.47 -21.85 -16.02
C ALA A 267 -16.79 -22.38 -15.45
N GLY A 268 -17.78 -21.49 -15.35
CA GLY A 268 -19.15 -21.86 -14.98
C GLY A 268 -19.96 -22.34 -16.16
#